data_AF-A0A817VTS6-F1
#
_entry.id   AF-A0A817VTS6-F1
#
_cell.length_a   1.000
_cell.length_b   1.000
_cell.length_c   1.000
_cell.angle_alpha   90.00
_cell.angle_beta   90.00
_cell.angle_gamma   90.00
#
_symmetry.space_group_name_H-M   'P 1'
#
loop_
_entity.id
_entity.type
_entity.pdbx_description
1 polymer ?
#
loop_
_entity_poly.entity_id
_entity_poly.type
_entity_poly.pdbx_seq_one_letter_code
_entity_poly.pdbx_strand_id
1 'polypeptide(L)' 'KVDGTIIKSWIICKYQIKHRRTALHIEDLSQYANEGEILIMPYSVFKVKKIDEVQLSFSQNVQCVTEIELEECDQYL' A
#
# COMPACT_ATOMS: atom_id res chain seq x y z
N LYS A 1 35.18 -12.95 0.83
CA LYS A 1 34.22 -11.84 1.03
C LYS A 1 33.02 -12.18 0.16
N VAL A 2 31.85 -12.39 0.75
CA VAL A 2 30.62 -12.63 -0.03
C VAL A 2 30.08 -11.24 -0.35
N ASP A 3 30.22 -10.83 -1.61
CA ASP A 3 29.67 -9.57 -2.08
C ASP A 3 28.14 -9.73 -2.20
N GLY A 4 27.43 -9.35 -1.13
CA GLY A 4 25.98 -9.31 -1.14
C GLY A 4 25.49 -8.17 -2.04
N THR A 5 24.68 -8.49 -3.05
CA THR A 5 24.03 -7.48 -3.89
C THR A 5 22.78 -6.96 -3.19
N ILE A 6 22.65 -5.64 -3.05
CA ILE A 6 21.43 -5.01 -2.53
C ILE A 6 20.36 -5.06 -3.62
N ILE A 7 19.30 -5.85 -3.40
CA ILE A 7 18.11 -5.85 -4.26
C ILE A 7 17.16 -4.77 -3.74
N LYS A 8 16.92 -3.73 -4.53
CA LYS A 8 15.91 -2.72 -4.25
C LYS A 8 14.60 -3.16 -4.90
N SER A 9 13.66 -3.67 -4.09
CA SER A 9 12.30 -3.95 -4.53
C SER A 9 11.38 -2.83 -4.06
N TRP A 10 10.60 -2.27 -4.98
CA TRP A 10 9.59 -1.27 -4.69
C TRP A 10 8.23 -1.95 -4.60
N ILE A 11 7.45 -1.61 -3.58
CA ILE A 11 6.12 -2.18 -3.37
C ILE A 11 5.12 -1.03 -3.23
N ILE A 12 4.02 -1.12 -3.95
CA ILE A 12 2.86 -0.24 -3.80
C ILE A 12 1.68 -1.10 -3.36
N CYS A 13 1.00 -0.68 -2.30
CA CYS A 13 -0.22 -1.33 -1.82
C CYS A 13 -1.43 -0.45 -2.15
N LYS A 14 -2.43 -1.03 -2.82
CA LYS A 14 -3.72 -0.39 -3.08
C LYS A 14 -4.77 -1.00 -2.18
N TYR A 15 -5.29 -0.21 -1.24
CA TYR A 15 -6.30 -0.65 -0.29
C TYR A 15 -7.70 -0.23 -0.76
N GLN A 16 -8.60 -1.21 -0.86
CA GLN A 16 -10.02 -0.99 -1.05
C GLN A 16 -10.72 -1.16 0.30
N ILE A 17 -11.03 -0.03 0.94
CA ILE A 17 -11.72 0.05 2.23
C ILE A 17 -13.23 0.05 1.97
N LYS A 18 -13.95 -0.85 2.64
CA LYS A 18 -15.40 -1.00 2.56
C LYS A 18 -16.11 -0.43 3.80
N HIS A 19 -15.48 -0.46 4.98
CA HIS A 19 -16.10 -0.01 6.23
C HIS A 19 -15.44 1.25 6.78
N ARG A 20 -16.26 2.20 7.21
CA ARG A 20 -15.82 3.45 7.85
C ARG A 20 -15.14 3.28 9.22
N ARG A 21 -15.11 2.06 9.78
CA ARG A 21 -14.59 1.79 11.13
C ARG A 21 -13.16 1.25 11.15
N THR A 22 -12.69 0.70 10.04
CA THR A 22 -11.35 0.11 9.91
C THR A 22 -10.33 1.10 9.37
N ALA A 23 -10.80 2.22 8.82
CA ALA A 23 -9.96 3.31 8.37
C ALA A 23 -10.52 4.65 8.87
N LEU A 24 -9.70 5.40 9.60
CA LEU A 24 -10.05 6.70 10.15
C LEU A 24 -9.45 7.80 9.27
N HIS A 25 -10.26 8.76 8.86
CA HIS A 25 -9.75 9.98 8.25
C HIS A 25 -9.10 10.82 9.35
N ILE A 26 -7.81 11.11 9.19
CA ILE A 26 -7.02 11.89 10.14
C ILE A 26 -6.42 13.16 9.51
N GLU A 27 -6.96 13.56 8.34
CA GLU A 27 -6.57 14.76 7.60
C GLU A 27 -6.53 16.02 8.48
N ASP A 28 -7.53 16.23 9.34
CA ASP A 28 -7.59 17.38 10.26
C ASP A 28 -6.55 17.34 11.38
N LEU A 29 -5.92 16.18 11.62
CA LEU A 29 -4.86 15.99 12.61
C LEU A 29 -3.47 15.99 11.97
N SER A 30 -3.41 15.89 10.64
CA SER A 30 -2.16 15.80 9.89
C SER A 30 -1.52 17.17 9.69
N GLN A 31 -0.19 17.20 9.64
CA GLN A 31 0.54 18.39 9.19
C GLN A 31 0.23 18.73 7.72
N TYR A 32 -0.26 17.75 6.95
CA TYR A 32 -0.53 17.85 5.52
C TYR A 32 -1.98 17.45 5.19
N ALA A 33 -2.95 18.21 5.71
CA ALA A 33 -4.38 17.93 5.53
C ALA A 33 -4.82 17.69 4.08
N ASN A 34 -4.17 18.33 3.10
CA ASN A 34 -4.48 18.18 1.68
C ASN A 34 -4.12 16.81 1.09
N GLU A 35 -3.37 15.98 1.81
CA GLU A 35 -3.03 14.62 1.36
C GLU A 35 -4.15 13.61 1.64
N GLY A 36 -5.18 13.99 2.41
CA GLY A 36 -6.32 13.12 2.72
C GLY A 36 -5.90 11.88 3.50
N GLU A 37 -5.07 12.07 4.54
CA GLU A 37 -4.45 10.97 5.29
C GLU A 37 -5.50 10.07 5.96
N ILE A 38 -5.30 8.76 5.80
CA ILE A 38 -6.17 7.71 6.36
C ILE A 38 -5.33 6.78 7.24
N LEU A 39 -5.76 6.60 8.49
CA LEU A 39 -5.20 5.63 9.43
C LEU A 39 -5.97 4.31 9.34
N ILE A 40 -5.31 3.26 8.84
CA ILE A 40 -5.82 1.89 8.92
C ILE A 40 -5.59 1.36 10.34
N MET A 41 -6.66 0.91 10.99
CA MET A 41 -6.60 0.45 12.38
C MET A 41 -5.77 -0.84 12.50
N PRO A 42 -5.01 -1.02 13.60
CA PRO A 42 -4.28 -2.26 13.85
C PRO A 42 -5.19 -3.48 13.75
N TYR A 43 -4.61 -4.59 13.30
CA TYR A 43 -5.29 -5.87 13.09
C TYR A 43 -6.37 -5.89 11.99
N SER A 44 -6.62 -4.78 11.28
CA SER A 44 -7.52 -4.79 10.12
C SER A 44 -7.06 -5.84 9.10
N VAL A 45 -7.99 -6.68 8.65
CA VAL A 45 -7.68 -7.78 7.73
C VAL A 45 -8.10 -7.40 6.31
N PHE A 46 -7.15 -7.64 5.40
CA PHE A 46 -7.34 -7.45 3.97
C PHE A 46 -7.01 -8.74 3.23
N LYS A 47 -7.86 -9.10 2.28
CA LYS A 47 -7.60 -10.17 1.34
C LYS A 47 -6.82 -9.62 0.16
N VAL A 48 -5.71 -10.29 -0.16
CA VAL A 48 -4.98 -10.04 -1.41
C VAL A 48 -5.88 -10.43 -2.57
N LYS A 49 -6.19 -9.46 -3.43
CA LYS A 49 -6.97 -9.67 -4.65
C LYS A 49 -6.08 -9.92 -5.84
N LYS A 50 -4.97 -9.20 -5.92
CA LYS A 50 -4.09 -9.19 -7.07
C LYS A 50 -2.68 -8.82 -6.65
N ILE A 51 -1.71 -9.40 -7.33
CA ILE A 51 -0.29 -9.02 -7.25
C ILE A 51 0.20 -8.92 -8.69
N ASP A 52 0.65 -7.73 -9.08
CA ASP A 52 1.19 -7.46 -10.40
C ASP A 52 2.59 -6.84 -10.30
N GLU A 53 3.40 -7.03 -11.34
CA GLU A 53 4.61 -6.24 -11.55
C GLU A 53 4.34 -5.15 -12.57
N VAL A 54 4.49 -3.90 -12.13
CA VAL A 54 4.25 -2.71 -12.94
C VAL A 54 5.59 -2.03 -13.21
N GLN A 55 5.86 -1.74 -14.48
CA GLN A 55 7.00 -0.92 -14.86
C GLN A 55 6.59 0.55 -14.85
N LEU A 56 7.15 1.31 -13.92
CA LEU A 56 7.00 2.76 -13.88
C LEU A 56 8.18 3.39 -14.62
N SER A 57 7.89 4.09 -15.72
CA SER A 57 8.85 4.92 -16.43
C SER A 57 8.71 6.37 -15.95
N PHE A 58 9.64 6.83 -15.12
CA PHE A 58 9.78 8.25 -14.79
C PHE A 58 11.15 8.72 -15.25
N SER A 59 11.19 9.54 -16.31
CA SER A 59 12.43 9.89 -17.01
C SER A 59 13.17 8.62 -17.50
N GLN A 60 14.45 8.71 -17.82
CA GLN A 60 15.28 7.62 -18.38
C GLN A 60 15.49 6.40 -17.44
N ASN A 61 14.81 6.34 -16.29
CA ASN A 61 14.91 5.24 -15.34
C ASN A 61 13.60 4.44 -15.32
N VAL A 62 13.66 3.18 -15.73
CA VAL A 62 12.58 2.21 -15.58
C VAL A 62 12.72 1.55 -14.20
N GLN A 63 11.68 1.67 -13.38
CA GLN A 63 11.59 0.95 -12.11
C GLN A 63 10.54 -0.14 -12.21
N CYS A 64 10.89 -1.35 -11.78
CA CYS A 64 9.91 -2.41 -11.56
C CYS A 64 9.36 -2.27 -10.14
N VAL A 65 8.03 -2.21 -10.03
CA VAL A 65 7.30 -2.07 -8.78
C VAL A 65 6.32 -3.22 -8.66
N THR A 66 6.30 -3.90 -7.54
CA THR A 66 5.24 -4.87 -7.22
C THR A 66 4.03 -4.10 -6.69
N GLU A 67 2.92 -4.17 -7.40
CA GLU A 67 1.65 -3.62 -6.96
C GLU A 67 0.80 -4.73 -6.33
N ILE A 68 0.29 -4.48 -5.12
CA ILE A 68 -0.55 -5.41 -4.37
C ILE A 68 -1.91 -4.77 -4.13
N GLU A 69 -2.96 -5.36 -4.68
CA GLU A 69 -4.34 -4.95 -4.44
C GLU A 69 -4.92 -5.71 -3.25
N LEU A 70 -5.41 -4.97 -2.27
CA LEU A 70 -5.87 -5.44 -0.97
C LEU A 70 -7.32 -4.99 -0.77
N GLU A 71 -8.23 -5.92 -0.51
CA GLU A 71 -9.63 -5.60 -0.22
C GLU A 71 -9.97 -5.95 1.22
N GLU A 72 -10.59 -5.03 1.93
CA GLU A 72 -11.06 -5.23 3.28
C GLU A 72 -12.05 -6.41 3.36
N CYS A 73 -11.90 -7.24 4.39
CA CYS A 73 -12.76 -8.40 4.64
C CYS A 73 -13.43 -8.32 6.01
N ASP A 74 -14.74 -8.61 6.03
CA ASP A 74 -15.53 -8.68 7.26
C ASP A 74 -15.27 -9.94 8.09
N GLN A 75 -14.72 -10.99 7.45
CA GLN A 75 -14.65 -12.32 8.00
C GLN A 75 -13.21 -12.70 8.32
N TYR A 76 -12.93 -12.79 9.62
CA TYR A 76 -11.83 -13.59 10.15
C TYR A 76 -12.33 -15.03 10.19
N LEU A 77 -12.10 -15.79 9.11
CA LEU A 77 -12.49 -17.19 8.92
C LEU A 77 -13.99 -17.46 8.72
#